data_AF-A0A7V9RET0-F1
#
_entry.id   AF-A0A7V9RET0-F1
#
_cell.length_a   1.000
_cell.length_b   1.000
_cell.length_c   1.000
_cell.angle_alpha   90.00
_cell.angle_beta   90.00
_cell.angle_gamma   90.00
#
_symmetry.space_group_name_H-M   'P 1'
#
loop_
_entity.id
_entity.type
_entity.pdbx_description
1 polymer ?
#
loop_
_entity_poly.entity_id
_entity_poly.type
_entity_poly.pdbx_seq_one_letter_code
_entity_poly.pdbx_strand_id
1 'polypeptide(L)'
;VSERGNKAYRISLDNKLRTKLKILPIEGVPDDTDLEGVAWLGKGRLAFGTEGGVDGFATILIAEERGAKLVVIESINLPQVRLGLHVSSRRGTEGLCGVKGAIIAAIEETGSEDGRRWAPIVRVEHGAITRVHKLWLTSQSGKISGLDCTIAADGSIHALAIERHFEITHLLTFVLPAGEGDITPTIALDLGPVINGKLNLEGIVWTSNGVIAVIDNQYNAISGPSELLVFKPGVVK
;
A
#
# COMPACT_ATOMS: atom_id res chain seq x y z
N VAL A 1 0.84 -7.32 -5.88
CA VAL A 1 1.31 -8.72 -5.68
C VAL A 1 0.16 -9.65 -5.99
N SER A 2 0.26 -10.97 -5.82
CA SER A 2 -0.94 -11.82 -5.73
C SER A 2 -1.10 -12.26 -4.29
N GLU A 3 -2.26 -11.93 -3.71
CA GLU A 3 -2.69 -12.20 -2.34
C GLU A 3 -2.31 -13.63 -1.90
N ARG A 4 -2.84 -14.64 -2.63
CA ARG A 4 -2.71 -16.07 -2.29
C ARG A 4 -1.70 -16.83 -3.16
N GLY A 5 -1.09 -16.15 -4.12
CA GLY A 5 -0.28 -16.77 -5.15
C GLY A 5 1.20 -16.90 -4.79
N ASN A 6 1.65 -16.26 -3.71
CA ASN A 6 3.07 -16.08 -3.37
C ASN A 6 3.89 -15.65 -4.59
N LYS A 7 3.37 -14.66 -5.32
CA LYS A 7 3.94 -14.17 -6.58
C LYS A 7 3.97 -12.66 -6.58
N ALA A 8 5.10 -12.11 -7.02
CA ALA A 8 5.21 -10.73 -7.45
C ALA A 8 5.23 -10.67 -8.98
N TYR A 9 4.74 -9.54 -9.51
CA TYR A 9 4.69 -9.28 -10.93
C TYR A 9 5.51 -8.04 -11.22
N ARG A 10 6.54 -8.18 -12.05
CA ARG A 10 7.22 -7.04 -12.64
C ARG A 10 6.53 -6.73 -13.95
N ILE A 11 5.81 -5.61 -13.96
CA ILE A 11 5.07 -5.12 -15.12
C ILE A 11 5.89 -4.01 -15.76
N SER A 12 6.07 -4.09 -17.08
CA SER A 12 6.60 -2.98 -17.88
C SER A 12 5.54 -2.56 -18.90
N LEU A 13 5.33 -1.26 -19.03
CA LEU A 13 4.45 -0.67 -20.02
C LEU A 13 5.30 0.00 -21.09
N ASP A 14 5.00 -0.25 -22.36
CA ASP A 14 5.58 0.53 -23.44
C ASP A 14 4.78 1.83 -23.70
N ASN A 15 5.22 2.63 -24.68
CA ASN A 15 4.58 3.90 -25.03
C ASN A 15 3.14 3.76 -25.56
N LYS A 16 2.70 2.53 -25.89
CA LYS A 16 1.34 2.20 -26.31
C LYS A 16 0.58 1.47 -25.19
N LEU A 17 1.09 1.50 -23.96
CA LEU A 17 0.55 0.82 -22.78
C LEU A 17 0.47 -0.71 -22.93
N ARG A 18 1.26 -1.32 -23.83
CA ARG A 18 1.33 -2.77 -23.93
C ARG A 18 2.14 -3.31 -22.76
N THR A 19 1.60 -4.32 -22.11
CA THR A 19 2.19 -4.94 -20.92
C THR A 19 3.21 -6.01 -21.30
N LYS A 20 4.37 -5.97 -20.64
CA LYS A 20 5.28 -7.11 -20.52
C LYS A 20 5.30 -7.54 -19.06
N LEU A 21 5.10 -8.84 -18.84
CA LEU A 21 4.99 -9.43 -17.51
C LEU A 21 6.18 -10.35 -17.25
N LYS A 22 6.83 -10.17 -16.10
CA LYS A 22 7.71 -11.18 -15.50
C LYS A 22 7.10 -11.58 -14.16
N ILE A 23 6.82 -12.87 -14.00
CA ILE A 23 6.34 -13.44 -12.73
C ILE A 23 7.56 -13.84 -11.91
N LEU A 24 7.56 -13.47 -10.63
CA LEU A 24 8.58 -13.81 -9.66
C LEU A 24 7.91 -14.58 -8.51
N PRO A 25 8.13 -15.90 -8.40
CA PRO A 25 7.73 -16.65 -7.22
C PRO A 25 8.40 -16.07 -5.97
N ILE A 26 7.70 -16.08 -4.85
CA ILE A 26 8.17 -15.61 -3.55
C ILE A 26 8.28 -16.84 -2.64
N GLU A 27 9.48 -17.09 -2.11
CA GLU A 27 9.73 -18.14 -1.14
C GLU A 27 9.88 -17.56 0.27
N GLY A 28 9.44 -18.32 1.27
CA GLY A 28 9.56 -17.92 2.68
C GLY A 28 8.43 -17.01 3.18
N VAL A 29 7.33 -16.86 2.44
CA VAL A 29 6.09 -16.31 2.98
C VAL A 29 5.57 -17.31 4.02
N PRO A 30 5.27 -16.88 5.27
CA PRO A 30 4.70 -17.77 6.28
C PRO A 30 3.36 -18.38 5.82
N ASP A 31 3.02 -19.55 6.36
CA ASP A 31 1.72 -20.16 6.11
C ASP A 31 0.58 -19.25 6.61
N ASP A 32 -0.60 -19.35 5.98
CA ASP A 32 -1.80 -18.55 6.35
C ASP A 32 -1.54 -17.03 6.37
N THR A 33 -0.68 -16.56 5.46
CA THR A 33 -0.33 -15.15 5.28
C THR A 33 -0.58 -14.74 3.83
N ASP A 34 -1.44 -13.75 3.67
CA ASP A 34 -1.77 -13.15 2.38
C ASP A 34 -0.89 -11.91 2.14
N LEU A 35 -0.53 -11.66 0.87
CA LEU A 35 0.31 -10.52 0.47
C LEU A 35 -0.54 -9.40 -0.13
N GLU A 36 -0.66 -8.28 0.57
CA GLU A 36 -1.53 -7.17 0.20
C GLU A 36 -0.76 -5.98 -0.40
N GLY A 37 0.38 -5.64 0.19
CA GLY A 37 1.18 -4.47 -0.22
C GLY A 37 2.47 -4.87 -0.92
N VAL A 38 3.02 -3.99 -1.76
CA VAL A 38 4.39 -4.13 -2.26
C VAL A 38 5.08 -2.79 -2.43
N ALA A 39 6.34 -2.71 -1.98
CA ALA A 39 7.21 -1.57 -2.24
C ALA A 39 8.57 -2.03 -2.78
N TRP A 40 9.11 -1.27 -3.72
CA TRP A 40 10.48 -1.43 -4.19
C TRP A 40 11.45 -0.67 -3.29
N LEU A 41 12.44 -1.36 -2.72
CA LEU A 41 13.43 -0.77 -1.82
C LEU A 41 14.77 -0.46 -2.50
N GLY A 42 14.89 -0.79 -3.79
CA GLY A 42 16.14 -0.67 -4.55
C GLY A 42 17.00 -1.95 -4.53
N LYS A 43 17.93 -2.06 -5.48
CA LYS A 43 18.94 -3.13 -5.57
C LYS A 43 18.35 -4.56 -5.50
N GLY A 44 17.16 -4.79 -6.04
CA GLY A 44 16.51 -6.11 -5.99
C GLY A 44 15.82 -6.44 -4.67
N ARG A 45 15.73 -5.50 -3.73
CA ARG A 45 14.98 -5.65 -2.47
C ARG A 45 13.56 -5.14 -2.61
N LEU A 46 12.60 -5.88 -2.05
CA LEU A 46 11.20 -5.49 -1.95
C LEU A 46 10.72 -5.64 -0.52
N ALA A 47 9.76 -4.80 -0.14
CA ALA A 47 8.92 -5.01 1.04
C ALA A 47 7.55 -5.49 0.60
N PHE A 48 6.95 -6.38 1.38
CA PHE A 48 5.59 -6.87 1.19
C PHE A 48 4.77 -6.63 2.44
N GLY A 49 3.59 -6.07 2.25
CA GLY A 49 2.62 -5.89 3.29
C GLY A 49 1.78 -7.15 3.38
N THR A 50 1.37 -7.53 4.58
CA THR A 50 0.70 -8.81 4.78
C THR A 50 -0.56 -8.69 5.60
N GLU A 51 -1.48 -9.61 5.36
CA GLU A 51 -2.57 -9.97 6.27
C GLU A 51 -2.30 -11.37 6.82
N GLY A 52 -2.35 -11.52 8.15
CA GLY A 52 -2.11 -12.80 8.82
C GLY A 52 -3.31 -13.25 9.65
N GLY A 53 -3.37 -14.54 9.94
CA GLY A 53 -4.42 -15.14 10.78
C GLY A 53 -4.33 -14.83 12.28
N VAL A 54 -3.42 -13.96 12.72
CA VAL A 54 -3.15 -13.69 14.15
C VAL A 54 -3.41 -12.22 14.49
N ASP A 55 -4.18 -11.99 15.55
CA ASP A 55 -4.44 -10.66 16.09
C ASP A 55 -3.20 -10.01 16.73
N GLY A 56 -3.18 -8.69 16.78
CA GLY A 56 -2.30 -7.91 17.65
C GLY A 56 -1.05 -7.33 17.00
N PHE A 57 -0.79 -7.62 15.73
CA PHE A 57 0.28 -6.99 14.96
C PHE A 57 0.02 -7.06 13.46
N ALA A 58 0.49 -6.05 12.73
CA ALA A 58 0.67 -6.15 11.28
C ALA A 58 2.11 -6.58 10.98
N THR A 59 2.38 -7.09 9.77
CA THR A 59 3.72 -7.53 9.38
C THR A 59 4.15 -6.91 8.05
N ILE A 60 5.45 -6.69 7.92
CA ILE A 60 6.13 -6.38 6.66
C ILE A 60 7.19 -7.45 6.43
N LEU A 61 7.15 -8.12 5.28
CA LEU A 61 8.19 -9.06 4.87
C LEU A 61 9.17 -8.35 3.95
N ILE A 62 10.47 -8.53 4.17
CA ILE A 62 11.51 -8.05 3.26
C ILE A 62 12.03 -9.24 2.46
N ALA A 63 12.08 -9.08 1.13
CA ALA A 63 12.59 -10.09 0.23
C ALA A 63 13.68 -9.55 -0.70
N GLU A 64 14.52 -10.47 -1.19
CA GLU A 64 15.58 -10.19 -2.15
C GLU A 64 15.41 -11.01 -3.44
N GLU A 65 15.67 -10.39 -4.59
CA GLU A 65 15.79 -11.09 -5.88
C GLU A 65 17.02 -12.00 -5.87
N ARG A 66 16.77 -13.30 -5.98
CA ARG A 66 17.78 -14.36 -6.08
C ARG A 66 17.53 -15.16 -7.35
N GLY A 67 18.16 -14.74 -8.44
CA GLY A 67 17.96 -15.33 -9.76
C GLY A 67 16.57 -15.01 -10.33
N ALA A 68 15.71 -16.02 -10.47
CA ALA A 68 14.38 -15.89 -11.05
C ALA A 68 13.24 -15.79 -10.00
N LYS A 69 13.57 -15.67 -8.72
CA LYS A 69 12.63 -15.66 -7.60
C LYS A 69 12.97 -14.57 -6.58
N LEU A 70 12.03 -14.32 -5.68
CA LEU A 70 12.20 -13.52 -4.49
C LEU A 70 12.27 -14.45 -3.27
N VAL A 71 13.18 -14.17 -2.34
CA VAL A 71 13.32 -14.94 -1.10
C VAL A 71 13.13 -13.99 0.07
N VAL A 72 12.17 -14.26 0.94
CA VAL A 72 11.98 -13.54 2.20
C VAL A 72 13.20 -13.75 3.09
N ILE A 73 13.78 -12.65 3.56
CA ILE A 73 15.00 -12.63 4.37
C ILE A 73 14.79 -12.03 5.75
N GLU A 74 13.70 -11.30 5.96
CA GLU A 74 13.42 -10.59 7.20
C GLU A 74 11.90 -10.39 7.34
N SER A 75 11.43 -10.39 8.59
CA SER A 75 10.06 -10.04 8.95
C SER A 75 10.11 -8.94 10.00
N ILE A 76 9.32 -7.89 9.79
CA ILE A 76 9.21 -6.74 10.68
C ILE A 76 7.78 -6.72 11.23
N ASN A 77 7.65 -6.94 12.52
CA ASN A 77 6.37 -6.89 13.22
C ASN A 77 6.04 -5.46 13.63
N LEU A 78 4.78 -5.06 13.40
CA LEU A 78 4.21 -3.78 13.75
C LEU A 78 3.16 -4.00 14.85
N PRO A 79 3.57 -4.05 16.13
CA PRO A 79 2.68 -4.43 17.22
C PRO A 79 1.63 -3.35 17.49
N GLN A 80 0.40 -3.79 17.76
CA GLN A 80 -0.77 -2.93 18.00
C GLN A 80 -0.53 -1.81 19.04
N VAL A 81 0.27 -2.09 20.08
CA VAL A 81 0.62 -1.11 21.11
C VAL A 81 1.44 0.06 20.58
N ARG A 82 2.23 -0.15 19.51
CA ARG A 82 2.98 0.91 18.83
C ARG A 82 2.12 1.66 17.83
N LEU A 83 1.09 1.01 17.28
CA LEU A 83 0.14 1.59 16.33
C LEU A 83 -0.95 2.42 17.01
N GLY A 84 -1.20 2.20 18.30
CA GLY A 84 -2.22 2.93 19.06
C GLY A 84 -3.65 2.47 18.78
N LEU A 85 -3.83 1.28 18.19
CA LEU A 85 -5.12 0.65 17.94
C LEU A 85 -4.97 -0.87 18.02
N HIS A 86 -6.07 -1.61 18.19
CA HIS A 86 -6.09 -3.07 18.10
C HIS A 86 -6.06 -3.49 16.63
N VAL A 87 -5.13 -4.37 16.25
CA VAL A 87 -5.06 -4.93 14.89
C VAL A 87 -5.75 -6.29 14.92
N SER A 88 -6.89 -6.42 14.23
CA SER A 88 -7.56 -7.71 14.08
C SER A 88 -6.84 -8.61 13.06
N SER A 89 -7.01 -9.92 13.20
CA SER A 89 -6.62 -10.90 12.18
C SER A 89 -7.25 -10.58 10.82
N ARG A 90 -6.53 -10.93 9.75
CA ARG A 90 -6.88 -10.58 8.37
C ARG A 90 -7.04 -9.07 8.16
N ARG A 91 -6.29 -8.30 8.95
CA ARG A 91 -6.06 -6.88 8.72
C ARG A 91 -4.61 -6.58 8.96
N GLY A 92 -4.01 -5.82 8.07
CA GLY A 92 -2.56 -5.69 8.10
C GLY A 92 -2.03 -4.51 7.32
N THR A 93 -0.89 -4.73 6.69
CA THR A 93 -0.21 -3.68 5.93
C THR A 93 -0.71 -3.73 4.48
N GLU A 94 -1.69 -2.89 4.12
CA GLU A 94 -2.23 -2.84 2.76
C GLU A 94 -1.51 -1.81 1.86
N GLY A 95 -0.96 -0.73 2.42
CA GLY A 95 -0.19 0.26 1.67
C GLY A 95 1.30 0.19 1.99
N LEU A 96 2.18 0.22 0.97
CA LEU A 96 3.63 0.29 1.17
C LEU A 96 4.34 1.21 0.19
N CYS A 97 5.27 2.00 0.69
CA CYS A 97 6.24 2.75 -0.12
C CYS A 97 7.67 2.57 0.42
N GLY A 98 8.65 2.48 -0.49
CA GLY A 98 10.08 2.51 -0.15
C GLY A 98 10.71 3.84 -0.56
N VAL A 99 11.36 4.56 0.37
CA VAL A 99 11.98 5.85 0.08
C VAL A 99 13.24 6.09 0.93
N LYS A 100 14.38 6.37 0.28
CA LYS A 100 15.69 6.66 0.91
C LYS A 100 16.07 5.74 2.09
N GLY A 101 15.80 4.44 2.00
CA GLY A 101 16.13 3.46 3.04
C GLY A 101 15.10 3.34 4.17
N ALA A 102 14.02 4.11 4.11
CA ALA A 102 12.83 3.95 4.93
C ALA A 102 11.75 3.15 4.17
N ILE A 103 10.89 2.49 4.95
CA ILE A 103 9.63 1.93 4.48
C ILE A 103 8.51 2.74 5.13
N ILE A 104 7.58 3.22 4.32
CA ILE A 104 6.33 3.82 4.78
C ILE A 104 5.25 2.78 4.60
N ALA A 105 4.53 2.46 5.68
CA ALA A 105 3.48 1.47 5.68
C ALA A 105 2.15 2.10 6.12
N ALA A 106 1.08 1.84 5.38
CA ALA A 106 -0.27 2.15 5.79
C ALA A 106 -0.94 0.87 6.29
N ILE A 107 -1.51 0.95 7.49
CA ILE A 107 -2.25 -0.15 8.09
C ILE A 107 -3.72 -0.01 7.71
N GLU A 108 -4.32 -1.12 7.29
CA GLU A 108 -5.72 -1.19 6.89
C GLU A 108 -6.66 -0.81 8.04
N GLU A 109 -6.33 -1.29 9.24
CA GLU A 109 -7.13 -1.10 10.43
C GLU A 109 -7.25 0.39 10.81
N THR A 110 -8.42 0.76 11.30
CA THR A 110 -8.75 2.16 11.57
C THR A 110 -9.06 2.41 13.04
N GLY A 111 -8.56 3.53 13.57
CA GLY A 111 -9.01 4.09 14.84
C GLY A 111 -10.13 5.11 14.65
N SER A 112 -10.72 5.56 15.75
CA SER A 112 -11.72 6.63 15.76
C SER A 112 -11.53 7.55 16.96
N GLU A 113 -11.56 8.85 16.72
CA GLU A 113 -11.42 9.90 17.73
C GLU A 113 -12.30 11.09 17.34
N ASP A 114 -13.05 11.64 18.29
CA ASP A 114 -13.95 12.79 18.07
C ASP A 114 -14.87 12.68 16.84
N GLY A 115 -15.37 11.46 16.57
CA GLY A 115 -16.26 11.18 15.43
C GLY A 115 -15.55 11.17 14.06
N ARG A 116 -14.22 11.15 14.03
CA ARG A 116 -13.39 11.04 12.83
C ARG A 116 -12.62 9.74 12.85
N ARG A 117 -12.40 9.16 11.67
CA ARG A 117 -11.62 7.93 11.50
C ARG A 117 -10.21 8.25 11.04
N TRP A 118 -9.26 7.41 11.44
CA TRP A 118 -7.87 7.53 11.05
C TRP A 118 -7.26 6.15 10.79
N ALA A 119 -6.24 6.10 9.93
CA ALA A 119 -5.42 4.93 9.68
C ALA A 119 -3.96 5.20 10.09
N PRO A 120 -3.24 4.24 10.70
CA PRO A 120 -1.82 4.40 11.02
C PRO A 120 -0.96 4.48 9.75
N ILE A 121 -0.11 5.51 9.66
CA ILE A 121 1.01 5.59 8.72
C ILE A 121 2.31 5.42 9.50
N VAL A 122 3.00 4.33 9.25
CA VAL A 122 4.18 3.88 10.00
C VAL A 122 5.43 4.14 9.18
N ARG A 123 6.43 4.77 9.80
CA ARG A 123 7.78 4.86 9.25
C ARG A 123 8.65 3.80 9.91
N VAL A 124 9.27 2.98 9.08
CA VAL A 124 10.21 1.94 9.48
C VAL A 124 11.58 2.23 8.89
N GLU A 125 12.60 2.26 9.73
CA GLU A 125 14.00 2.46 9.33
C GLU A 125 14.86 1.44 10.06
N HIS A 126 15.80 0.83 9.34
CA HIS A 126 16.70 -0.19 9.89
C HIS A 126 15.97 -1.32 10.64
N GLY A 127 14.82 -1.75 10.11
CA GLY A 127 14.02 -2.84 10.70
C GLY A 127 13.16 -2.44 11.91
N ALA A 128 13.14 -1.16 12.30
CA ALA A 128 12.42 -0.70 13.49
C ALA A 128 11.44 0.43 13.18
N ILE A 129 10.30 0.45 13.90
CA ILE A 129 9.35 1.56 13.87
C ILE A 129 10.03 2.79 14.46
N THR A 130 10.25 3.81 13.63
CA THR A 130 10.79 5.10 14.07
C THR A 130 9.69 6.14 14.30
N ARG A 131 8.55 6.02 13.61
CA ARG A 131 7.37 6.88 13.85
C ARG A 131 6.06 6.23 13.44
N VAL A 132 4.96 6.68 14.06
CA VAL A 132 3.59 6.40 13.65
C VAL A 132 2.82 7.72 13.60
N HIS A 133 2.13 7.98 12.50
CA HIS A 133 1.23 9.12 12.33
C HIS A 133 -0.21 8.64 12.18
N LYS A 134 -1.17 9.46 12.61
CA LYS A 134 -2.57 9.25 12.24
C LYS A 134 -2.84 9.94 10.91
N LEU A 135 -3.20 9.16 9.89
CA LEU A 135 -3.80 9.71 8.67
C LEU A 135 -5.30 9.81 8.88
N TRP A 136 -5.80 11.04 9.01
CA TRP A 136 -7.24 11.29 9.11
C TRP A 136 -7.89 10.93 7.77
N LEU A 137 -8.76 9.93 7.79
CA LEU A 137 -9.48 9.48 6.61
C LEU A 137 -10.49 10.53 6.17
N THR A 138 -10.78 10.56 4.87
CA THR A 138 -11.69 11.55 4.29
C THR A 138 -13.15 11.12 4.34
N SER A 139 -13.39 9.83 4.63
CA SER A 139 -14.72 9.25 4.76
C SER A 139 -14.94 8.58 6.12
N GLN A 140 -16.20 8.25 6.40
CA GLN A 140 -16.62 7.60 7.64
C GLN A 140 -16.54 6.06 7.58
N SER A 141 -16.27 5.47 6.42
CA SER A 141 -16.24 4.00 6.26
C SER A 141 -15.04 3.49 5.44
N GLY A 142 -14.26 4.37 4.83
CA GLY A 142 -13.05 4.04 4.07
C GLY A 142 -11.94 3.35 4.88
N LYS A 143 -11.03 2.70 4.15
CA LYS A 143 -9.76 2.13 4.65
C LYS A 143 -8.66 2.36 3.61
N ILE A 144 -7.40 2.35 4.03
CA ILE A 144 -6.28 2.49 3.09
C ILE A 144 -5.98 1.14 2.44
N SER A 145 -5.88 1.13 1.11
CA SER A 145 -5.66 -0.08 0.32
C SER A 145 -4.49 0.00 -0.65
N GLY A 146 -3.73 1.09 -0.58
CA GLY A 146 -2.61 1.31 -1.47
C GLY A 146 -1.89 2.58 -1.09
N LEU A 147 -0.58 2.55 -1.25
CA LEU A 147 0.30 3.68 -0.96
C LEU A 147 1.47 3.62 -1.93
N ASP A 148 1.87 4.77 -2.44
CA ASP A 148 3.18 5.00 -3.03
C ASP A 148 3.68 6.37 -2.58
N CYS A 149 4.98 6.63 -2.73
CA CYS A 149 5.55 7.89 -2.29
C CYS A 149 6.80 8.27 -3.07
N THR A 150 7.06 9.58 -3.09
CA THR A 150 8.24 10.17 -3.70
C THR A 150 8.90 11.11 -2.70
N ILE A 151 10.15 11.46 -2.98
CA ILE A 151 10.89 12.44 -2.19
C ILE A 151 11.05 13.72 -2.99
N ALA A 152 10.63 14.83 -2.41
CA ALA A 152 10.85 16.15 -2.97
C ALA A 152 12.32 16.61 -2.79
N ALA A 153 12.67 17.69 -3.48
CA ALA A 153 14.03 18.24 -3.46
C ALA A 153 14.44 18.73 -2.06
N ASP A 154 13.49 19.19 -1.26
CA ASP A 154 13.68 19.59 0.13
C ASP A 154 13.76 18.40 1.12
N GLY A 155 13.62 17.18 0.61
CA GLY A 155 13.67 15.96 1.40
C GLY A 155 12.35 15.53 2.04
N SER A 156 11.26 16.28 1.84
CA SER A 156 9.94 15.87 2.28
C SER A 156 9.44 14.63 1.51
N ILE A 157 8.67 13.78 2.18
CA ILE A 157 8.08 12.58 1.56
C ILE A 157 6.64 12.91 1.18
N HIS A 158 6.37 12.90 -0.12
CA HIS A 158 5.05 13.11 -0.70
C HIS A 158 4.43 11.75 -0.97
N ALA A 159 3.28 11.48 -0.40
CA ALA A 159 2.57 10.23 -0.55
C ALA A 159 1.33 10.38 -1.44
N LEU A 160 1.02 9.30 -2.12
CA LEU A 160 -0.21 9.05 -2.86
C LEU A 160 -0.81 7.77 -2.30
N ALA A 161 -2.05 7.82 -1.84
CA ALA A 161 -2.74 6.67 -1.26
C ALA A 161 -4.10 6.44 -1.91
N ILE A 162 -4.63 5.23 -1.74
CA ILE A 162 -6.01 4.89 -2.06
C ILE A 162 -6.77 4.74 -0.75
N GLU A 163 -7.86 5.51 -0.59
CA GLU A 163 -8.89 5.24 0.40
C GLU A 163 -10.08 4.58 -0.31
N ARG A 164 -10.46 3.37 0.11
CA ARG A 164 -11.60 2.64 -0.47
C ARG A 164 -12.48 2.01 0.60
N HIS A 165 -13.77 1.91 0.32
CA HIS A 165 -14.73 0.99 0.95
C HIS A 165 -16.09 1.16 0.26
N PHE A 166 -16.57 0.12 -0.44
CA PHE A 166 -17.79 0.20 -1.26
C PHE A 166 -17.77 1.40 -2.23
N GLU A 167 -18.72 2.33 -2.14
CA GLU A 167 -18.82 3.54 -2.97
C GLU A 167 -17.67 4.54 -2.79
N ILE A 168 -16.85 4.42 -1.74
CA ILE A 168 -15.68 5.27 -1.54
C ILE A 168 -14.53 4.77 -2.40
N THR A 169 -13.98 5.65 -3.23
CA THR A 169 -12.74 5.40 -3.97
C THR A 169 -12.03 6.74 -4.19
N HIS A 170 -11.23 7.15 -3.21
CA HIS A 170 -10.47 8.40 -3.26
C HIS A 170 -8.99 8.11 -3.49
N LEU A 171 -8.38 8.86 -4.41
CA LEU A 171 -6.93 9.02 -4.45
C LEU A 171 -6.58 10.20 -3.55
N LEU A 172 -5.72 9.96 -2.58
CA LEU A 172 -5.33 10.93 -1.57
C LEU A 172 -3.88 11.35 -1.77
N THR A 173 -3.58 12.63 -1.61
CA THR A 173 -2.21 13.14 -1.52
C THR A 173 -1.96 13.77 -0.16
N PHE A 174 -0.75 13.58 0.37
CA PHE A 174 -0.30 14.19 1.61
C PHE A 174 1.22 14.23 1.72
N VAL A 175 1.72 15.06 2.63
CA VAL A 175 3.14 15.11 2.97
C VAL A 175 3.33 14.48 4.35
N LEU A 176 4.29 13.57 4.48
CA LEU A 176 4.62 13.00 5.79
C LEU A 176 5.35 14.05 6.65
N PRO A 177 4.90 14.29 7.90
CA PRO A 177 5.58 15.20 8.80
C PRO A 177 7.00 14.74 9.13
N ALA A 178 7.95 15.69 9.11
CA ALA A 178 9.33 15.42 9.54
C ALA A 178 9.44 15.19 11.06
N GLY A 179 8.46 15.66 11.84
CA GLY A 179 8.35 15.53 13.30
C GLY A 179 7.11 14.75 13.71
N GLU A 180 6.66 14.96 14.95
CA GLU A 180 5.36 14.50 15.41
C GLU A 180 4.23 15.26 14.69
N GLY A 181 3.06 14.65 14.61
CA GLY A 181 1.85 15.29 14.09
C GLY A 181 1.02 14.35 13.23
N ASP A 182 -0.27 14.65 13.20
CA ASP A 182 -1.22 13.93 12.36
C ASP A 182 -1.21 14.45 10.93
N ILE A 183 -1.72 13.62 10.02
CA ILE A 183 -1.78 13.88 8.60
C ILE A 183 -3.24 14.16 8.22
N THR A 184 -3.47 15.32 7.62
CA THR A 184 -4.75 15.61 6.93
C THR A 184 -4.50 15.54 5.42
N PRO A 185 -5.08 14.56 4.71
CA PRO A 185 -4.87 14.41 3.28
C PRO A 185 -5.72 15.39 2.46
N THR A 186 -5.31 15.58 1.21
CA THR A 186 -6.13 16.18 0.16
C THR A 186 -6.69 15.09 -0.73
N ILE A 187 -7.98 15.18 -1.08
CA ILE A 187 -8.56 14.31 -2.13
C ILE A 187 -8.06 14.82 -3.47
N ALA A 188 -7.10 14.10 -4.05
CA ALA A 188 -6.51 14.40 -5.35
C ALA A 188 -7.44 14.01 -6.51
N LEU A 189 -8.22 12.94 -6.31
CA LEU A 189 -9.24 12.49 -7.25
C LEU A 189 -10.31 11.67 -6.52
N ASP A 190 -11.58 12.01 -6.73
CA ASP A 190 -12.71 11.19 -6.29
C ASP A 190 -13.23 10.36 -7.47
N LEU A 191 -13.07 9.04 -7.38
CA LEU A 191 -13.55 8.07 -8.36
C LEU A 191 -14.86 7.40 -7.95
N GLY A 192 -15.35 7.64 -6.73
CA GLY A 192 -16.57 7.04 -6.20
C GLY A 192 -17.77 7.20 -7.13
N PRO A 193 -18.07 8.42 -7.64
CA PRO A 193 -19.19 8.64 -8.57
C PRO A 193 -19.08 7.88 -9.91
N VAL A 194 -17.87 7.53 -10.35
CA VAL A 194 -17.62 6.90 -11.64
C VAL A 194 -17.56 5.38 -11.52
N ILE A 195 -16.84 4.89 -10.50
CA ILE A 195 -16.60 3.47 -10.27
C ILE A 195 -17.78 2.84 -9.51
N ASN A 196 -18.38 3.57 -8.56
CA ASN A 196 -19.51 3.15 -7.75
C ASN A 196 -19.32 1.76 -7.12
N GLY A 197 -18.16 1.55 -6.48
CA GLY A 197 -17.79 0.31 -5.79
C GLY A 197 -17.57 -0.91 -6.69
N LYS A 198 -17.54 -0.75 -8.02
CA LYS A 198 -17.38 -1.87 -8.96
C LYS A 198 -15.95 -2.35 -9.14
N LEU A 199 -14.96 -1.54 -8.75
CA LEU A 199 -13.54 -1.86 -8.92
C LEU A 199 -12.86 -1.90 -7.55
N ASN A 200 -12.01 -2.89 -7.35
CA ASN A 200 -11.25 -3.06 -6.13
C ASN A 200 -9.81 -2.57 -6.34
N LEU A 201 -9.52 -1.32 -5.97
CA LEU A 201 -8.19 -0.74 -6.15
C LEU A 201 -7.27 -1.09 -4.97
N GLU A 202 -6.28 -1.95 -5.21
CA GLU A 202 -5.39 -2.53 -4.17
C GLU A 202 -3.91 -2.17 -4.38
N GLY A 203 -3.62 -1.27 -5.32
CA GLY A 203 -2.26 -0.87 -5.60
C GLY A 203 -2.20 0.43 -6.37
N ILE A 204 -1.17 1.22 -6.10
CA ILE A 204 -0.95 2.49 -6.78
C ILE A 204 0.54 2.71 -6.97
N VAL A 205 0.91 3.36 -8.07
CA VAL A 205 2.27 3.82 -8.31
C VAL A 205 2.25 5.20 -8.96
N TRP A 206 3.09 6.08 -8.45
CA TRP A 206 3.38 7.37 -9.02
C TRP A 206 4.59 7.26 -9.95
N THR A 207 4.36 7.54 -11.24
CA THR A 207 5.40 7.54 -12.27
C THR A 207 5.62 8.94 -12.83
N SER A 208 6.70 9.13 -13.58
CA SER A 208 6.91 10.38 -14.35
C SER A 208 5.83 10.63 -15.41
N ASN A 209 5.06 9.60 -15.79
CA ASN A 209 4.02 9.66 -16.81
C ASN A 209 2.61 9.70 -16.22
N GLY A 210 2.48 9.95 -14.90
CA GLY A 210 1.20 9.99 -14.20
C GLY A 210 1.06 8.86 -13.18
N VAL A 211 -0.18 8.51 -12.87
CA VAL A 211 -0.51 7.53 -11.82
C VAL A 211 -1.03 6.26 -12.46
N ILE A 212 -0.63 5.12 -11.93
CA ILE A 212 -1.19 3.81 -12.32
C ILE A 212 -1.78 3.18 -11.07
N ALA A 213 -3.05 2.80 -11.12
CA ALA A 213 -3.70 2.00 -10.09
C ALA A 213 -3.91 0.57 -10.58
N VAL A 214 -3.82 -0.38 -9.66
CA VAL A 214 -4.07 -1.81 -9.90
C VAL A 214 -5.48 -2.13 -9.44
N ILE A 215 -6.28 -2.70 -10.33
CA ILE A 215 -7.57 -3.29 -9.99
C ILE A 215 -7.33 -4.77 -9.70
N ASP A 216 -7.61 -5.20 -8.49
CA ASP A 216 -7.67 -6.62 -8.17
C ASP A 216 -9.05 -7.20 -8.50
N ASN A 217 -9.09 -8.12 -9.46
CA ASN A 217 -10.31 -8.79 -9.91
C ASN A 217 -10.40 -10.23 -9.37
N GLN A 218 -9.78 -10.51 -8.21
CA GLN A 218 -9.77 -11.82 -7.56
C GLN A 218 -10.45 -11.84 -6.18
N TYR A 219 -11.42 -10.93 -5.96
CA TYR A 219 -12.11 -10.80 -4.69
C TYR A 219 -13.53 -11.40 -4.68
N ASN A 220 -13.82 -12.25 -3.69
CA ASN A 220 -15.12 -12.88 -3.45
C ASN A 220 -15.70 -13.59 -4.71
N ALA A 221 -16.81 -13.11 -5.27
CA ALA A 221 -17.45 -13.67 -6.46
C ALA A 221 -16.92 -13.06 -7.78
N ILE A 222 -16.06 -12.04 -7.69
CA ILE A 222 -15.44 -11.40 -8.86
C ILE A 222 -14.28 -12.28 -9.33
N SER A 223 -14.28 -12.61 -10.62
CA SER A 223 -13.20 -13.34 -11.26
C SER A 223 -12.88 -12.73 -12.61
N GLY A 224 -11.59 -12.64 -12.92
CA GLY A 224 -11.10 -12.05 -14.16
C GLY A 224 -9.62 -11.70 -14.09
N PRO A 225 -9.01 -11.22 -15.18
CA PRO A 225 -7.67 -10.67 -15.13
C PRO A 225 -7.65 -9.41 -14.26
N SER A 226 -6.64 -9.25 -13.41
CA SER A 226 -6.35 -7.95 -12.78
C SER A 226 -6.03 -6.93 -13.88
N GLU A 227 -6.45 -5.68 -13.66
CA GLU A 227 -6.35 -4.61 -14.65
C GLU A 227 -5.52 -3.44 -14.13
N LEU A 228 -5.11 -2.56 -15.05
CA LEU A 228 -4.40 -1.32 -14.71
C LEU A 228 -5.23 -0.13 -15.17
N LEU A 229 -5.52 0.79 -14.25
CA LEU A 229 -6.01 2.12 -14.58
C LEU A 229 -4.83 3.06 -14.73
N VAL A 230 -4.70 3.67 -15.91
CA VAL A 230 -3.61 4.62 -16.21
C VAL A 230 -4.18 6.03 -16.26
N PHE A 231 -3.85 6.84 -15.27
CA PHE A 231 -4.22 8.25 -15.20
C PHE A 231 -3.11 9.10 -15.82
N LYS A 232 -3.47 9.88 -16.85
CA LYS A 232 -2.54 10.79 -17.52
C LYS A 232 -2.03 11.87 -16.54
N PRO A 233 -0.85 12.47 -16.81
CA PRO A 233 -0.34 13.57 -16.00
C PRO A 233 -1.37 14.69 -15.83
N GLY A 234 -1.49 15.21 -14.60
CA GLY A 234 -2.39 16.31 -14.26
C GLY A 234 -3.85 15.91 -13.96
N VAL A 235 -4.22 14.63 -14.12
CA VAL A 235 -5.55 14.13 -13.72
C VAL A 235 -5.65 14.00 -12.19
N VAL A 236 -4.64 13.40 -11.58
CA VAL A 236 -4.47 13.33 -10.12
C VAL A 236 -3.69 14.58 -9.69
N LYS A 237 -4.27 15.40 -8.81
CA LYS A 237 -3.76 16.73 -8.45
C LYS A 237 -3.05 16.77 -7.10
#